data_AF-A0A2H0QSG0-F1
#
_entry.id   AF-A0A2H0QSG0-F1
#
_cell.length_a   1.000
_cell.length_b   1.000
_cell.length_c   1.000
_cell.angle_alpha   90.00
_cell.angle_beta   90.00
_cell.angle_gamma   90.00
#
_symmetry.space_group_name_H-M   'P 1'
#
loop_
_entity.id
_entity.type
_entity.pdbx_description
1 polymer ?
#
loop_
_entity_poly.entity_id
_entity_poly.type
_entity_poly.pdbx_seq_one_letter_code
_entity_poly.pdbx_strand_id
1 'polypeptide(L)'
;MKSLILVALIGFSSANAGIGGASGGHVNFQRESTFVSPLFSKSLCFDGVDFHADVSKCVKWSNDDDRDCLEKVKVHAVQPQESTRERCDKYNDNRCELWKTVPFIQSEVRKVDIIEDDRVVANKFVKVKQCK
;
A
#
# COMPACT_ATOMS: atom_id res chain seq x y z
N MET A 1 -17.20 17.35 60.20
CA MET A 1 -16.71 18.31 59.19
C MET A 1 -15.57 17.66 58.42
N LYS A 2 -15.75 17.55 57.09
CA LYS A 2 -14.75 17.34 56.02
C LYS A 2 -13.73 16.18 56.20
N SER A 3 -14.13 14.98 55.79
CA SER A 3 -13.20 13.99 55.23
C SER A 3 -13.30 14.01 53.71
N LEU A 4 -12.16 14.22 53.05
CA LEU A 4 -12.00 14.05 51.61
C LEU A 4 -12.24 12.58 51.23
N ILE A 5 -13.06 12.35 50.21
CA ILE A 5 -13.03 11.09 49.45
C ILE A 5 -12.53 11.42 48.06
N LEU A 6 -11.26 11.08 47.85
CA LEU A 6 -10.58 11.07 46.57
C LEU A 6 -11.17 9.90 45.77
N VAL A 7 -12.10 10.15 44.86
CA VAL A 7 -12.57 9.12 43.92
C VAL A 7 -11.54 9.03 42.80
N ALA A 8 -10.60 8.12 42.97
CA ALA A 8 -9.77 7.61 41.88
C ALA A 8 -10.68 6.85 40.91
N LEU A 9 -11.09 7.51 39.84
CA LEU A 9 -11.65 6.85 38.66
C LEU A 9 -10.49 6.20 37.89
N ILE A 10 -10.08 5.05 38.39
CA ILE A 10 -9.38 4.04 37.61
C ILE A 10 -10.45 3.30 36.82
N GLY A 11 -10.29 3.29 35.50
CA GLY A 11 -10.97 2.34 34.62
C GLY A 11 -11.87 3.03 33.62
N PHE A 12 -11.38 3.18 32.39
CA PHE A 12 -11.83 2.30 31.32
C PHE A 12 -10.63 1.93 30.45
N SER A 13 -10.44 0.63 30.36
CA SER A 13 -9.42 -0.07 29.60
C SER A 13 -9.59 0.22 28.11
N SER A 14 -8.86 1.20 27.56
CA SER A 14 -8.51 1.16 26.14
C SER A 14 -7.31 0.24 26.00
N ALA A 15 -7.54 -1.06 26.16
CA ALA A 15 -6.70 -2.07 25.55
C ALA A 15 -6.83 -1.88 24.03
N ASN A 16 -6.10 -0.91 23.48
CA ASN A 16 -5.64 -1.01 22.11
C ASN A 16 -4.60 -2.14 22.14
N ALA A 17 -5.08 -3.38 22.19
CA ALA A 17 -4.37 -4.50 21.59
C ALA A 17 -4.29 -4.11 20.11
N GLY A 18 -3.21 -3.37 19.80
CA GLY A 18 -2.98 -2.81 18.50
C GLY A 18 -2.91 -3.98 17.53
N ILE A 19 -3.88 -4.04 16.63
CA ILE A 19 -3.67 -4.71 15.35
C ILE A 19 -2.38 -4.07 14.82
N GLY A 20 -1.26 -4.78 14.93
CA GLY A 20 -0.03 -4.40 14.27
C GLY A 20 -0.32 -4.30 12.78
N GLY A 21 0.52 -3.57 12.06
CA GLY A 21 0.22 -3.16 10.68
C GLY A 21 -0.24 -4.30 9.76
N ALA A 22 -0.93 -3.96 8.68
CA ALA A 22 -1.12 -4.90 7.58
C ALA A 22 0.00 -4.68 6.55
N SER A 23 0.60 -5.76 6.05
CA SER A 23 1.62 -5.69 4.99
C SER A 23 1.28 -6.59 3.81
N GLY A 24 1.90 -6.31 2.66
CA GLY A 24 1.63 -7.05 1.43
C GLY A 24 0.28 -6.72 0.79
N GLY A 25 -0.07 -7.45 -0.28
CA GLY A 25 -1.37 -7.36 -0.93
C GLY A 25 -1.69 -6.07 -1.70
N HIS A 26 -0.75 -5.15 -1.86
CA HIS A 26 -0.97 -3.89 -2.58
C HIS A 26 -1.14 -4.11 -4.10
N VAL A 27 -1.98 -3.31 -4.75
CA VAL A 27 -1.96 -3.15 -6.21
C VAL A 27 -0.89 -2.13 -6.57
N ASN A 28 0.01 -2.49 -7.48
CA ASN A 28 1.07 -1.61 -7.97
C ASN A 28 0.59 -0.87 -9.21
N PHE A 29 0.62 0.46 -9.17
CA PHE A 29 0.37 1.34 -10.30
C PHE A 29 1.73 1.79 -10.86
N GLN A 30 2.19 1.11 -11.92
CA GLN A 30 3.57 1.24 -12.41
C GLN A 30 3.90 2.66 -12.87
N ARG A 31 2.98 3.30 -13.61
CA ARG A 31 3.14 4.66 -14.16
C ARG A 31 3.21 5.74 -13.07
N GLU A 32 2.54 5.50 -11.95
CA GLU A 32 2.53 6.39 -10.79
C GLU A 32 3.59 6.00 -9.75
N SER A 33 4.30 4.88 -9.97
CA SER A 33 5.33 4.35 -9.07
C SER A 33 4.84 4.24 -7.62
N THR A 34 3.63 3.71 -7.46
CA THR A 34 2.96 3.67 -6.15
C THR A 34 2.22 2.35 -5.91
N PHE A 35 1.98 2.05 -4.64
CA PHE A 35 1.34 0.82 -4.18
C PHE A 35 0.12 1.19 -3.35
N VAL A 36 -1.03 0.61 -3.68
CA VAL A 36 -2.30 0.93 -3.03
C VAL A 36 -2.86 -0.32 -2.35
N SER A 37 -3.08 -0.24 -1.04
CA SER A 37 -3.62 -1.35 -0.25
C SER A 37 -5.15 -1.44 -0.42
N PRO A 38 -5.71 -2.64 -0.66
CA PRO A 38 -7.16 -2.83 -0.70
C PRO A 38 -7.83 -2.74 0.68
N LEU A 39 -7.07 -2.83 1.78
CA LEU A 39 -7.61 -2.68 3.13
C LEU A 39 -7.81 -1.21 3.51
N PHE A 40 -6.87 -0.34 3.11
CA PHE A 40 -6.81 1.03 3.60
C PHE A 40 -7.29 2.06 2.59
N SER A 41 -7.22 1.75 1.29
CA SER A 41 -7.66 2.69 0.26
C SER A 41 -9.17 2.72 0.13
N LYS A 42 -9.73 3.93 0.16
CA LYS A 42 -11.15 4.18 -0.13
C LYS A 42 -11.43 4.30 -1.63
N SER A 43 -10.42 4.67 -2.42
CA SER A 43 -10.54 4.91 -3.87
C SER A 43 -10.17 3.70 -4.72
N LEU A 44 -9.49 2.69 -4.16
CA LEU A 44 -9.10 1.51 -4.92
C LEU A 44 -10.34 0.69 -5.32
N CYS A 45 -10.53 0.50 -6.62
CA CYS A 45 -11.53 -0.39 -7.17
C CYS A 45 -11.01 -1.14 -8.41
N PHE A 46 -11.77 -2.14 -8.84
CA PHE A 46 -11.53 -2.96 -10.03
C PHE A 46 -12.81 -2.98 -10.88
N ASP A 47 -12.72 -2.74 -12.17
CA ASP A 47 -13.89 -2.68 -13.07
C ASP A 47 -14.12 -3.99 -13.87
N GLY A 48 -13.27 -4.99 -13.66
CA GLY A 48 -13.26 -6.26 -14.41
C GLY A 48 -12.06 -6.39 -15.35
N VAL A 49 -11.37 -5.29 -15.66
CA VAL A 49 -10.20 -5.25 -16.56
C VAL A 49 -9.04 -4.48 -15.92
N ASP A 50 -9.34 -3.31 -15.36
CA ASP A 50 -8.37 -2.36 -14.83
C ASP A 50 -8.61 -2.10 -13.34
N PHE A 51 -7.51 -1.90 -12.62
CA PHE A 51 -7.51 -1.31 -11.28
C PHE A 51 -7.50 0.21 -11.38
N HIS A 52 -8.31 0.85 -10.55
CA HIS A 52 -8.44 2.30 -10.46
C HIS A 52 -8.17 2.76 -9.04
N ALA A 53 -7.42 3.85 -8.86
CA ALA A 53 -7.26 4.49 -7.57
C ALA A 53 -6.87 5.96 -7.69
N ASP A 54 -7.36 6.79 -6.77
CA ASP A 54 -6.84 8.15 -6.61
C ASP A 54 -5.58 8.10 -5.73
N VAL A 55 -4.44 8.48 -6.32
CA VAL A 55 -3.12 8.39 -5.67
C VAL A 55 -2.46 9.77 -5.61
N SER A 56 -1.56 9.93 -4.64
CA SER A 56 -0.66 11.10 -4.60
C SER A 56 0.60 10.77 -5.39
N LYS A 57 0.79 11.41 -6.56
CA LYS A 57 1.99 11.28 -7.38
C LYS A 57 2.95 12.42 -7.07
N CYS A 58 4.22 12.09 -6.88
CA CYS A 58 5.25 13.12 -6.81
C CYS A 58 5.51 13.70 -8.21
N VAL A 59 5.50 15.02 -8.34
CA VAL A 59 5.80 15.74 -9.60
C VAL A 59 7.07 16.57 -9.50
N LYS A 60 7.60 16.76 -8.28
CA LYS A 60 8.85 17.48 -8.05
C LYS A 60 9.61 16.84 -6.90
N TRP A 61 10.85 16.44 -7.17
CA TRP A 61 11.79 15.89 -6.19
C TRP A 61 12.82 16.95 -5.80
N SER A 62 13.44 16.82 -4.63
CA SER A 62 14.50 17.73 -4.15
C SER A 62 15.74 17.71 -5.05
N ASN A 63 16.02 16.56 -5.63
CA ASN A 63 17.14 16.20 -6.49
C ASN A 63 16.84 14.81 -7.07
N ASP A 64 17.60 14.38 -8.09
CA ASP A 64 17.36 13.08 -8.74
C ASP A 64 17.77 11.88 -7.84
N ASP A 65 18.61 12.12 -6.84
CA ASP A 65 19.18 11.09 -5.96
C ASP A 65 18.49 10.98 -4.59
N ASP A 66 18.01 12.06 -3.96
CA ASP A 66 17.21 11.97 -2.71
C ASP A 66 15.73 11.85 -3.03
N ARG A 67 15.10 10.82 -2.46
CA ARG A 67 13.67 10.52 -2.62
C ARG A 67 12.78 11.45 -1.78
N ASP A 68 13.17 12.70 -1.61
CA ASP A 68 12.35 13.70 -0.91
C ASP A 68 11.45 14.42 -1.91
N CYS A 69 10.17 14.10 -1.84
CA CYS A 69 9.18 14.68 -2.72
C CYS A 69 8.79 16.08 -2.23
N LEU A 70 9.11 17.11 -3.01
CA LEU A 70 8.77 18.52 -2.74
C LEU A 70 7.32 18.84 -3.09
N GLU A 71 6.77 18.20 -4.12
CA GLU A 71 5.42 18.50 -4.60
C GLU A 71 4.67 17.24 -5.02
N LYS A 72 3.45 17.08 -4.48
CA LYS A 72 2.55 15.98 -4.78
C LYS A 72 1.26 16.50 -5.37
N VAL A 73 0.79 15.85 -6.42
CA VAL A 73 -0.53 16.07 -7.01
C VAL A 73 -1.38 14.82 -6.86
N LYS A 74 -2.70 15.02 -6.80
CA LYS A 74 -3.66 13.91 -6.86
C LYS A 74 -3.90 13.55 -8.33
N VAL A 75 -3.76 12.28 -8.66
CA VAL A 75 -4.06 11.75 -9.99
C VAL A 75 -4.94 10.52 -9.86
N HIS A 76 -5.81 10.34 -10.85
CA HIS A 76 -6.52 9.09 -11.04
C HIS A 76 -5.59 8.12 -11.77
N ALA A 77 -5.15 7.08 -11.07
CA ALA A 77 -4.27 6.05 -11.59
C ALA A 77 -5.09 4.88 -12.14
N VAL A 78 -4.64 4.35 -13.27
CA VAL A 78 -5.25 3.20 -13.94
C VAL A 78 -4.15 2.17 -14.20
N GLN A 79 -4.41 0.92 -13.87
CA GLN A 79 -3.47 -0.16 -14.06
C GLN A 79 -4.21 -1.43 -14.51
N PRO A 80 -3.93 -1.95 -15.71
CA PRO A 80 -4.51 -3.20 -16.15
C PRO A 80 -4.16 -4.38 -15.26
N GLN A 81 -5.12 -5.31 -15.12
CA GLN A 81 -4.92 -6.58 -14.44
C GLN A 81 -3.78 -7.37 -15.08
N GLU A 82 -3.75 -7.37 -16.41
CA GLU A 82 -2.73 -8.01 -17.22
C GLU A 82 -2.01 -6.95 -18.05
N SER A 83 -0.71 -6.82 -17.87
CA SER A 83 0.13 -5.90 -18.60
C SER A 83 1.55 -6.46 -18.71
N THR A 84 2.52 -5.61 -19.03
CA THR A 84 3.93 -5.98 -19.03
C THR A 84 4.74 -5.03 -18.15
N ARG A 85 5.95 -5.46 -17.82
CA ARG A 85 6.96 -4.63 -17.17
C ARG A 85 8.34 -4.94 -17.71
N GLU A 86 9.24 -4.00 -17.58
CA GLU A 86 10.66 -4.28 -17.79
C GLU A 86 11.25 -4.96 -16.55
N ARG A 87 12.09 -5.97 -16.80
CA ARG A 87 12.90 -6.62 -15.81
C ARG A 87 14.32 -6.69 -16.35
N CYS A 88 15.28 -6.35 -15.51
CA CYS A 88 16.67 -6.56 -15.88
C CYS A 88 16.95 -8.06 -16.03
N ASP A 89 17.45 -8.45 -17.19
CA ASP A 89 17.83 -9.82 -17.55
C ASP A 89 19.33 -10.05 -17.36
N LYS A 90 20.15 -9.01 -17.62
CA LYS A 90 21.60 -9.07 -17.46
C LYS A 90 22.13 -7.81 -16.78
N TYR A 91 22.91 -8.02 -15.72
CA TYR A 91 23.65 -6.97 -15.02
C TYR A 91 25.12 -7.00 -15.43
N ASN A 92 25.75 -5.82 -15.43
CA ASN A 92 27.19 -5.65 -15.39
C ASN A 92 27.51 -4.66 -14.27
N ASP A 93 28.27 -5.12 -13.28
CA ASP A 93 28.35 -4.52 -11.95
C ASP A 93 26.94 -4.22 -11.40
N ASN A 94 26.62 -2.93 -11.18
CA ASN A 94 25.34 -2.47 -10.65
C ASN A 94 24.43 -1.85 -11.72
N ARG A 95 24.78 -1.98 -13.01
CA ARG A 95 23.99 -1.43 -14.12
C ARG A 95 23.31 -2.55 -14.89
N CYS A 96 22.04 -2.34 -15.20
CA CYS A 96 21.35 -3.23 -16.12
C CYS A 96 21.82 -2.98 -17.55
N GLU A 97 22.36 -4.00 -18.22
CA GLU A 97 22.77 -3.92 -19.62
C GLU A 97 21.70 -4.43 -20.59
N LEU A 98 20.84 -5.32 -20.11
CA LEU A 98 19.77 -5.91 -20.93
C LEU A 98 18.46 -5.90 -20.17
N TRP A 99 17.52 -5.10 -20.66
CA TRP A 99 16.13 -5.10 -20.22
C TRP A 99 15.32 -6.07 -21.06
N LYS A 100 14.45 -6.85 -20.41
CA LYS A 100 13.44 -7.66 -21.07
C LYS A 100 12.05 -7.25 -20.61
N THR A 101 11.12 -7.23 -21.55
CA THR A 101 9.69 -7.11 -21.29
C THR A 101 9.15 -8.46 -20.83
N VAL A 102 8.54 -8.51 -19.66
CA VAL A 102 7.94 -9.71 -19.08
C VAL A 102 6.47 -9.45 -18.68
N PRO A 103 5.61 -10.48 -18.64
CA PRO A 103 4.25 -10.33 -18.16
C PRO A 103 4.20 -9.77 -16.73
N PHE A 104 3.27 -8.86 -16.50
CA PHE A 104 2.94 -8.30 -15.20
C PHE A 104 1.45 -8.46 -14.94
N ILE A 105 1.12 -9.47 -14.13
CA ILE A 105 -0.25 -9.87 -13.83
C ILE A 105 -0.52 -9.61 -12.35
N GLN A 106 -1.63 -8.94 -12.07
CA GLN A 106 -2.06 -8.62 -10.71
C GLN A 106 -3.45 -9.18 -10.44
N SER A 107 -3.62 -9.97 -9.40
CA SER A 107 -4.93 -10.51 -9.02
C SER A 107 -5.81 -9.45 -8.32
N GLU A 108 -7.12 -9.47 -8.60
CA GLU A 108 -8.14 -8.73 -7.82
C GLU A 108 -8.32 -9.26 -6.39
N VAL A 109 -7.85 -10.48 -6.11
CA VAL A 109 -7.80 -11.06 -4.76
C VAL A 109 -6.38 -10.97 -4.24
N ARG A 110 -6.19 -10.24 -3.15
CA ARG A 110 -4.88 -9.91 -2.59
C ARG A 110 -4.65 -10.64 -1.26
N LYS A 111 -3.52 -11.32 -1.13
CA LYS A 111 -3.07 -11.84 0.17
C LYS A 111 -2.47 -10.70 0.99
N VAL A 112 -3.00 -10.49 2.19
CA VAL A 112 -2.54 -9.49 3.14
C VAL A 112 -2.15 -10.17 4.44
N ASP A 113 -0.99 -9.81 4.95
CA ASP A 113 -0.46 -10.33 6.20
C ASP A 113 -0.85 -9.36 7.33
N ILE A 114 -1.49 -9.89 8.38
CA ILE A 114 -1.82 -9.15 9.60
C ILE A 114 -0.66 -9.33 10.55
N ILE A 115 -0.06 -8.23 10.98
CA ILE A 115 1.09 -8.23 11.87
C ILE A 115 0.61 -7.88 13.28
N GLU A 116 1.16 -8.48 14.32
CA GLU A 116 1.05 -8.04 15.71
C GLU A 116 2.43 -8.24 16.35
N ASP A 117 2.92 -7.27 17.12
CA ASP A 117 4.26 -7.31 17.75
C ASP A 117 5.38 -7.75 16.80
N ASP A 118 5.43 -7.13 15.61
CA ASP A 118 6.39 -7.41 14.52
C ASP A 118 6.37 -8.85 13.96
N ARG A 119 5.29 -9.60 14.19
CA ARG A 119 5.11 -10.97 13.68
C ARG A 119 3.83 -11.09 12.87
N VAL A 120 3.87 -11.84 11.77
CA VAL A 120 2.65 -12.19 11.02
C VAL A 120 1.83 -13.16 11.86
N VAL A 121 0.65 -12.73 12.31
CA VAL A 121 -0.28 -13.54 13.11
C VAL A 121 -1.38 -14.18 12.27
N ALA A 122 -1.71 -13.59 11.11
CA ALA A 122 -2.70 -14.13 10.20
C ALA A 122 -2.45 -13.72 8.75
N ASN A 123 -2.96 -14.51 7.83
CA ASN A 123 -3.04 -14.17 6.41
C ASN A 123 -4.53 -14.02 6.04
N LYS A 124 -4.89 -12.95 5.33
CA LYS A 124 -6.24 -12.73 4.81
C LYS A 124 -6.20 -12.55 3.29
N PHE A 125 -7.20 -13.10 2.60
CA PHE A 125 -7.44 -12.79 1.21
C PHE A 125 -8.50 -11.70 1.11
N VAL A 126 -8.12 -10.57 0.53
CA VAL A 126 -8.96 -9.38 0.41
C VAL A 126 -9.25 -9.15 -1.07
N LYS A 127 -10.52 -9.21 -1.45
CA LYS A 127 -10.95 -8.88 -2.80
C LYS A 127 -11.03 -7.36 -2.96
N VAL A 128 -10.42 -6.82 -4.02
CA VAL A 128 -10.57 -5.42 -4.42
C VAL A 128 -12.05 -5.16 -4.73
N LYS A 129 -12.58 -4.05 -4.24
CA LYS A 129 -13.98 -3.69 -4.43
C LYS A 129 -14.23 -3.41 -5.92
N GLN A 130 -15.44 -3.73 -6.38
CA GLN A 130 -15.85 -3.33 -7.73
C GLN A 130 -16.00 -1.81 -7.80
N CYS A 131 -15.68 -1.22 -8.95
CA CYS A 131 -15.96 0.20 -9.19
C CYS A 131 -17.48 0.46 -9.16
N LYS A 132 -17.87 1.67 -8.76
CA LYS A 132 -19.26 2.10 -8.62
C LYS A 132 -19.63 3.10 -9.70
#